data_AF-A0AAD6FKE9-F1
#
_entry.id   AF-A0AAD6FKE9-F1
#
_cell.length_a   1.000
_cell.length_b   1.000
_cell.length_c   1.000
_cell.angle_alpha   90.00
_cell.angle_beta   90.00
_cell.angle_gamma   90.00
#
_symmetry.space_group_name_H-M   'P 1'
#
loop_
_entity.id
_entity.type
_entity.pdbx_description
1 polymer ?
#
loop_
_entity_poly.entity_id
_entity_poly.type
_entity_poly.pdbx_seq_one_letter_code
_entity_poly.pdbx_strand_id
1 'polypeptide(L)' 'MPPRVSPLKDAQKTIQSRTDNTNKLDVKYINAVKGRGIIALGQFSKGDFVLEYRGDLITDYHPTCAGFLFSFKWRGKTW' A
#
# COMPACT_ATOMS: atom_id res chain seq x y z
N MET A 1 4.42 -4.90 -28.14
CA MET A 1 3.88 -4.67 -26.78
C MET A 1 4.10 -3.21 -26.42
N PRO A 2 3.08 -2.49 -25.89
CA PRO A 2 3.30 -1.13 -25.41
C PRO A 2 4.36 -1.11 -24.29
N PRO A 3 5.16 -0.05 -24.17
CA PRO A 3 6.18 0.06 -23.13
C PRO A 3 5.56 -0.06 -21.74
N ARG A 4 6.20 -0.81 -20.84
CA ARG A 4 5.78 -0.87 -19.44
C ARG A 4 5.89 0.53 -18.83
N VAL A 5 4.81 1.00 -18.20
CA VAL A 5 4.84 2.24 -17.41
C VAL A 5 5.84 2.04 -16.28
N SER A 6 6.70 3.03 -16.03
CA SER A 6 7.68 2.90 -14.96
C SER A 6 6.95 2.87 -13.60
N PRO A 7 7.51 2.18 -12.60
CA PRO A 7 6.85 2.03 -11.30
C PRO A 7 6.52 3.37 -10.64
N LEU A 8 7.41 4.35 -10.82
CA LEU A 8 7.23 5.72 -10.33
C LEU A 8 6.06 6.43 -11.03
N LYS A 9 5.95 6.32 -12.36
CA LYS A 9 4.87 6.95 -13.12
C LYS A 9 3.52 6.32 -12.79
N ASP A 10 3.51 4.99 -12.62
CA ASP A 10 2.30 4.26 -12.24
C ASP A 10 1.86 4.65 -10.82
N ALA A 11 2.79 4.66 -9.85
CA ALA A 11 2.53 5.13 -8.50
C ALA A 11 1.97 6.57 -8.48
N GLN A 12 2.60 7.51 -9.20
CA GLN A 12 2.14 8.89 -9.29
C GLN A 12 0.71 8.98 -9.84
N LYS A 13 0.40 8.22 -10.88
CA LYS A 13 -0.94 8.18 -11.47
C LYS A 13 -1.96 7.63 -10.47
N THR A 14 -1.66 6.53 -9.80
CA THR A 14 -2.57 5.90 -8.82
C THR A 14 -2.80 6.78 -7.59
N ILE A 15 -1.76 7.45 -7.09
CA ILE A 15 -1.86 8.41 -5.97
C ILE A 15 -2.75 9.60 -6.37
N GLN A 16 -2.52 10.17 -7.57
CA GLN A 16 -3.33 11.29 -8.08
C GLN A 16 -4.80 10.91 -8.28
N SER A 17 -5.06 9.68 -8.73
CA SER A 17 -6.42 9.20 -8.95
C SER A 17 -7.15 8.79 -7.67
N ARG A 18 -6.46 8.72 -6.53
CA ARG A 18 -6.99 8.28 -5.21
C ARG A 18 -7.81 6.99 -5.29
N THR A 19 -7.47 6.12 -6.23
CA THR A 19 -8.21 4.88 -6.51
C THR A 19 -7.27 3.72 -6.27
N ASP A 20 -7.73 2.74 -5.51
CA ASP A 20 -6.93 1.54 -5.29
C ASP A 20 -7.16 0.58 -6.45
N ASN A 21 -6.07 0.08 -7.05
CA ASN A 21 -6.14 -0.90 -8.11
C ASN A 21 -6.42 -2.29 -7.52
N THR A 22 -7.61 -2.44 -6.93
CA THR A 22 -8.04 -3.61 -6.14
C THR A 22 -8.45 -4.79 -6.99
N ASN A 23 -8.49 -4.65 -8.32
CA ASN A 23 -8.93 -5.71 -9.23
C ASN A 23 -8.08 -7.00 -9.15
N LYS A 24 -6.90 -6.95 -8.51
CA LYS A 24 -6.00 -8.10 -8.30
C LYS A 24 -5.81 -8.47 -6.83
N LEU A 25 -6.53 -7.84 -5.91
CA LEU A 25 -6.34 -8.01 -4.47
C LEU A 25 -7.67 -8.30 -3.81
N ASP A 26 -7.67 -9.24 -2.87
CA ASP A 26 -8.87 -9.60 -2.10
C ASP A 26 -8.58 -9.65 -0.61
N VAL A 27 -9.55 -9.23 0.20
CA VAL A 27 -9.44 -9.24 1.65
C VAL A 27 -10.01 -10.56 2.17
N LYS A 28 -9.16 -11.40 2.76
CA LYS A 28 -9.57 -12.70 3.29
C LYS A 28 -9.17 -12.86 4.75
N TYR A 29 -9.93 -13.66 5.48
CA TYR A 29 -9.49 -14.17 6.76
C TYR A 29 -8.31 -15.14 6.56
N ILE A 30 -7.23 -14.92 7.29
CA ILE A 30 -6.01 -15.74 7.20
C ILE A 30 -6.05 -16.83 8.28
N ASN A 31 -6.11 -16.44 9.55
CA ASN A 31 -6.26 -17.32 10.71
C ASN A 31 -6.50 -16.50 12.00
N ALA A 32 -6.67 -17.19 13.13
CA ALA A 32 -6.99 -16.57 14.41
C ALA A 32 -5.90 -15.62 14.94
N VAL A 33 -4.65 -15.81 14.55
CA VAL A 33 -3.52 -14.99 14.98
C VAL A 33 -3.41 -13.71 14.17
N LYS A 34 -3.62 -13.79 12.85
CA LYS A 34 -3.42 -12.69 11.90
C LYS A 34 -4.69 -11.91 11.58
N GLY A 35 -5.87 -12.49 11.85
CA GLY A 35 -7.14 -11.91 11.44
C GLY A 35 -7.28 -11.84 9.92
N ARG A 36 -7.59 -10.65 9.40
CA ARG A 36 -7.75 -10.39 7.96
C ARG A 36 -6.42 -10.03 7.32
N GLY A 37 -6.23 -10.46 6.07
CA GLY A 37 -5.08 -10.11 5.23
C GLY A 37 -5.51 -9.90 3.78
N ILE A 38 -4.56 -9.43 2.98
CA ILE A 38 -4.75 -9.19 1.55
C ILE A 38 -4.10 -10.33 0.77
N ILE A 39 -4.84 -10.92 -0.17
CA ILE A 39 -4.41 -12.00 -1.05
C ILE A 39 -4.36 -11.51 -2.49
N ALA A 40 -3.27 -11.82 -3.20
CA ALA A 40 -3.17 -11.58 -4.63
C ALA A 40 -4.03 -12.59 -5.41
N LEU A 41 -4.98 -12.09 -6.20
CA LEU A 41 -5.79 -12.88 -7.15
C LEU A 41 -5.12 -13.01 -8.52
N GLY A 42 -4.11 -12.18 -8.80
CA GLY A 42 -3.38 -12.17 -10.07
C GLY A 42 -1.88 -11.99 -9.87
N GLN A 43 -1.13 -12.21 -10.94
CA GLN A 43 0.32 -12.07 -10.92
C GLN A 43 0.75 -10.60 -10.87
N PHE A 44 1.81 -10.36 -10.11
CA PHE A 44 2.60 -9.14 -10.09
C PHE A 44 4.01 -9.47 -10.58
N SER A 45 4.55 -8.62 -11.45
CA SER A 45 5.92 -8.68 -11.93
C SER A 45 6.83 -7.83 -11.05
N LYS A 46 8.12 -8.19 -10.99
CA LYS A 46 9.12 -7.38 -10.29
C LYS A 46 9.03 -5.92 -10.73
N GLY A 47 8.92 -5.02 -9.76
CA GLY A 47 8.79 -3.57 -9.97
C GLY A 47 7.36 -3.09 -10.21
N ASP A 48 6.34 -3.93 -10.23
CA ASP A 48 4.96 -3.42 -10.28
C ASP A 48 4.65 -2.58 -9.03
N PHE A 49 3.97 -1.46 -9.24
CA PHE A 49 3.29 -0.77 -8.15
C PHE A 49 2.08 -1.61 -7.72
N VAL A 50 1.91 -1.81 -6.40
CA VAL A 50 0.83 -2.64 -5.86
C VAL A 50 -0.27 -1.77 -5.27
N LEU A 51 0.04 -0.99 -4.23
CA LEU A 51 -0.89 -0.08 -3.58
C LEU A 51 -0.13 0.98 -2.78
N GLU A 52 -0.84 2.05 -2.43
CA GLU A 52 -0.37 3.10 -1.53
C GLU A 52 -0.73 2.75 -0.08
N TYR A 53 0.20 2.93 0.87
CA TYR A 53 -0.13 2.88 2.29
C TYR A 53 -0.80 4.19 2.69
N ARG A 54 -2.13 4.20 2.74
CA ARG A 54 -2.92 5.37 3.12
C ARG A 54 -3.28 5.35 4.60
N GLY A 55 -3.32 6.53 5.19
CA GLY A 55 -3.73 6.75 6.56
C GLY A 55 -3.65 8.23 6.91
N ASP A 56 -4.08 8.56 8.12
CA ASP A 56 -3.97 9.92 8.64
C ASP A 56 -2.53 10.21 9.05
N LEU A 57 -2.07 11.42 8.77
CA LEU A 57 -0.82 11.91 9.32
C LEU A 57 -1.08 12.34 10.76
N ILE A 58 -0.55 11.57 11.72
CA ILE A 58 -0.76 11.82 13.14
C ILE A 58 0.54 12.26 13.81
N THR A 59 0.43 13.22 14.73
CA THR A 59 1.53 13.58 15.64
C THR A 59 1.48 12.78 16.93
N ASP A 60 0.27 12.34 17.31
CA ASP A 60 -0.01 11.78 18.63
C ASP A 60 -0.22 10.27 18.53
N TYR A 61 0.57 9.55 19.33
CA TYR A 61 0.54 8.09 19.38
C TYR A 61 -0.61 7.60 20.27
N HIS A 62 -1.48 6.76 19.71
CA HIS A 62 -2.44 5.98 20.50
C HIS A 62 -2.04 4.49 20.48
N PRO A 63 -1.87 3.81 21.64
CA PRO A 63 -1.38 2.43 21.70
C PRO A 63 -2.18 1.41 20.88
N THR A 64 -3.49 1.63 20.73
CA THR A 64 -4.37 0.76 19.93
C THR A 64 -4.07 0.81 18.43
N CYS A 65 -3.38 1.85 17.95
CA CYS A 65 -3.03 2.04 16.56
C CYS A 65 -1.63 1.49 16.21
N ALA A 66 -0.90 0.93 17.17
CA ALA A 66 0.50 0.52 16.98
C ALA A 66 0.74 -0.39 15.76
N GLY A 67 -0.21 -1.27 15.44
CA GLY A 67 -0.13 -2.16 14.27
C GLY A 67 -0.32 -1.48 12.91
N PHE A 68 -0.73 -0.21 12.89
CA PHE A 68 -1.02 0.59 11.69
C PHE A 68 -0.19 1.86 11.60
N LEU A 69 0.81 2.02 12.46
CA LEU A 69 1.72 3.16 12.40
C LEU A 69 2.83 2.89 11.41
N PHE A 70 3.07 3.87 10.54
CA PHE A 70 4.16 3.85 9.61
C PHE A 70 4.97 5.15 9.75
N SER A 71 6.24 5.03 10.15
CA SER A 71 7.14 6.19 10.19
C SER A 71 7.69 6.43 8.79
N PHE A 72 7.22 7.49 8.13
CA PHE A 72 7.66 7.81 6.78
C PHE A 72 8.97 8.58 6.83
N LYS A 73 10.07 7.93 6.40
CA LYS A 73 11.40 8.56 6.30
C LYS A 73 11.85 8.64 4.86
N TRP A 74 12.08 9.85 4.38
CA TRP A 74 12.51 10.11 3.01
C TRP A 74 13.51 11.26 2.95
N ARG A 75 14.66 11.02 2.30
CA ARG A 75 15.77 12.00 2.16
C ARG A 75 16.16 12.69 3.48
N GLY A 76 16.23 11.92 4.57
CA GLY A 76 16.64 12.41 5.89
C GLY A 76 15.57 13.18 6.68
N LYS A 77 14.36 13.33 6.13
CA LYS A 77 13.21 13.89 6.84
C LYS A 77 12.29 12.77 7.30
N THR A 78 11.68 12.95 8.46
CA THR A 78 10.62 12.08 8.98
C THR A 78 9.31 12.88 8.94
N TRP A 79 8.26 12.25 8.44
CA TRP A 79 6.89 12.76 8.47
C TRP A 79 6.05 11.85 9.36
#